data_AF-A0A843J0C5-F1
#
_entry.id   AF-A0A843J0C5-F1
#
_cell.length_a   1.000
_cell.length_b   1.000
_cell.length_c   1.000
_cell.angle_alpha   90.00
_cell.angle_beta   90.00
_cell.angle_gamma   90.00
#
_symmetry.space_group_name_H-M   'P 1'
#
loop_
_entity.id
_entity.type
_entity.pdbx_description
1 polymer ?
#
loop_
_entity_poly.entity_id
_entity_poly.type
_entity_poly.pdbx_seq_one_letter_code
_entity_poly.pdbx_strand_id
1 'polypeptide(L)' 'MDSKAQAEKGVNIGIGEYRMDSSLLTSIGLGSCVAVVIHDNRKNVGAVAHVMLPDSNGRNDRPGKFADTAVPTLYNLLID' A
#
# COMPACT_ATOMS: atom_id res chain seq x y z
N MET A 1 -7.42 -34.17 6.31
CA MET A 1 -7.42 -33.38 5.06
C MET A 1 -6.92 -32.02 5.48
N ASP A 2 -5.61 -31.96 5.68
CA ASP A 2 -4.99 -30.93 6.49
C ASP A 2 -4.46 -29.88 5.51
N SER A 3 -5.36 -29.01 5.07
CA SER A 3 -5.00 -27.80 4.32
C SER A 3 -4.22 -26.89 5.24
N LYS A 4 -2.92 -27.17 5.41
CA LYS A 4 -1.97 -26.20 5.91
C LYS A 4 -2.08 -24.97 5.01
N ALA A 5 -2.66 -23.91 5.57
CA ALA A 5 -2.45 -22.55 5.12
C ALA A 5 -0.93 -22.35 5.05
N GLN A 6 -0.36 -22.56 3.87
CA GLN A 6 0.94 -22.00 3.57
C GLN A 6 0.71 -20.51 3.71
N ALA A 7 1.29 -19.91 4.75
CA ALA A 7 1.28 -18.47 4.91
C ALA A 7 1.87 -17.90 3.61
N GLU A 8 1.00 -17.38 2.74
CA GLU A 8 1.45 -16.60 1.60
C GLU A 8 2.46 -15.60 2.16
N LYS A 9 3.66 -15.59 1.59
CA LYS A 9 4.77 -14.78 2.07
C LYS A 9 4.44 -13.31 1.76
N GLY A 10 3.58 -12.75 2.60
CA GLY A 10 3.01 -11.43 2.40
C GLY A 10 4.07 -10.35 2.58
N VAL A 11 3.90 -9.26 1.85
CA VAL A 11 4.76 -8.09 1.95
C VAL A 11 4.17 -7.16 2.99
N ASN A 12 4.99 -6.81 4.00
CA ASN A 12 4.62 -5.82 4.99
C ASN A 12 4.95 -4.40 4.49
N ILE A 13 4.01 -3.47 4.64
CA ILE A 13 4.13 -2.07 4.26
C ILE A 13 4.36 -1.23 5.50
N GLY A 14 5.59 -0.74 5.64
CA GLY A 14 6.02 0.09 6.76
C GLY A 14 5.47 1.52 6.67
N ILE A 15 5.66 2.28 7.76
CA ILE A 15 5.18 3.67 7.87
C ILE A 15 5.78 4.54 6.76
N GLY A 16 4.91 5.18 5.99
CA GLY A 16 5.27 6.04 4.86
C GLY A 16 5.83 5.30 3.65
N GLU A 17 5.70 3.98 3.62
CA GLU A 17 6.01 3.15 2.46
C GLU A 17 4.77 2.90 1.61
N TYR A 18 5.00 2.45 0.39
CA TYR A 18 3.98 1.94 -0.50
C TYR A 18 4.55 0.83 -1.39
N ARG A 19 3.71 -0.12 -1.80
CA ARG A 19 4.05 -1.18 -2.75
C ARG A 19 2.84 -1.58 -3.58
N MET A 20 3.12 -2.11 -4.77
CA MET A 20 2.19 -2.91 -5.56
C MET A 20 2.73 -4.34 -5.60
N ASP A 21 1.83 -5.31 -5.43
CA ASP A 21 2.16 -6.72 -5.51
C ASP A 21 0.88 -7.53 -5.83
N SER A 22 1.04 -8.75 -6.34
CA SER A 22 -0.05 -9.72 -6.52
C SER A 22 -0.25 -10.61 -5.28
N SER A 23 0.68 -10.57 -4.32
CA SER A 23 0.62 -11.33 -3.07
C SER A 23 -0.10 -10.57 -1.96
N LEU A 24 -0.23 -11.21 -0.80
CA LEU A 24 -0.81 -10.60 0.40
C LEU A 24 -0.02 -9.36 0.85
N LEU A 25 -0.63 -8.18 0.74
CA LEU A 25 -0.09 -6.93 1.26
C LEU A 25 -0.64 -6.65 2.66
N THR A 26 0.24 -6.41 3.64
CA THR A 26 -0.16 -6.15 5.03
C THR A 26 0.41 -4.83 5.53
N SER A 27 -0.39 -4.02 6.21
CA SER A 27 0.09 -2.88 7.00
C SER A 27 -0.35 -3.08 8.45
N ILE A 28 0.62 -3.09 9.38
CA ILE A 28 0.39 -3.42 10.79
C ILE A 28 0.59 -2.18 11.65
N GLY A 29 -0.22 -2.04 12.70
CA GLY A 29 -0.02 -0.99 13.71
C GLY A 29 -0.34 0.42 13.22
N LEU A 30 -1.45 0.58 12.48
CA LEU A 30 -1.84 1.87 11.89
C LEU A 30 -2.07 2.98 12.95
N GLY A 31 -2.77 2.69 14.05
CA GLY A 31 -3.10 3.73 15.05
C GLY A 31 -3.90 4.87 14.42
N SER A 32 -3.33 6.09 14.40
CA SER A 32 -3.91 7.25 13.71
C SER A 32 -3.56 7.34 12.22
N CYS A 33 -2.64 6.50 11.74
CA CYS A 33 -2.29 6.43 10.33
C CYS A 33 -3.41 5.77 9.52
N VAL A 34 -3.35 5.91 8.20
CA VAL A 34 -4.35 5.39 7.26
C VAL A 34 -3.67 4.50 6.23
N ALA A 35 -4.19 3.28 6.06
CA ALA A 35 -3.83 2.45 4.92
C ALA A 35 -4.71 2.84 3.72
N VAL A 36 -4.08 3.30 2.65
CA VAL A 36 -4.75 3.54 1.36
C VAL A 36 -4.50 2.34 0.47
N VAL A 37 -5.57 1.76 -0.08
CA VAL A 37 -5.51 0.55 -0.90
C VAL A 37 -6.25 0.78 -2.21
N ILE A 38 -5.63 0.40 -3.32
CA ILE A 38 -6.26 0.32 -4.64
C ILE A 38 -6.04 -1.09 -5.18
N HIS A 39 -7.07 -1.70 -5.75
CA HIS A 39 -7.00 -3.06 -6.27
C HIS A 39 -7.53 -3.09 -7.71
N ASP A 40 -6.76 -3.69 -8.61
CA ASP A 40 -7.18 -3.96 -9.99
C ASP A 40 -7.62 -5.43 -10.13
N ASN A 41 -8.94 -5.63 -10.18
CA ASN A 41 -9.55 -6.95 -10.34
C ASN A 41 -9.17 -7.65 -11.66
N ARG A 42 -8.75 -6.92 -12.70
CA ARG A 42 -8.40 -7.52 -14.00
C ARG A 42 -6.99 -8.07 -13.99
N LYS A 43 -6.05 -7.31 -13.42
CA LYS A 43 -4.64 -7.70 -13.28
C LYS A 43 -4.39 -8.59 -12.05
N ASN A 44 -5.34 -8.72 -11.13
CA ASN A 44 -5.20 -9.41 -9.83
C ASN A 44 -3.99 -8.90 -9.03
N VAL A 45 -3.87 -7.58 -8.96
CA VAL A 45 -2.79 -6.88 -8.25
C VAL A 45 -3.39 -5.81 -7.36
N GLY A 46 -2.80 -5.64 -6.18
CA GLY A 46 -3.14 -4.59 -5.24
C GLY A 46 -1.97 -3.64 -5.06
N ALA A 47 -2.28 -2.40 -4.70
CA ALA A 47 -1.29 -1.44 -4.24
C ALA A 47 -1.74 -0.84 -2.90
N VAL A 48 -0.81 -0.72 -1.96
CA VAL A 48 -1.05 -0.26 -0.60
C VAL A 48 -0.03 0.82 -0.24
N ALA A 49 -0.48 1.90 0.39
CA ALA A 49 0.36 2.90 1.04
C ALA A 49 -0.02 3.06 2.52
N HIS A 50 0.99 3.19 3.38
CA HIS A 50 0.80 3.51 4.79
C HIS A 50 0.99 5.01 5.02
N VAL A 51 -0.11 5.76 4.95
CA VAL A 51 -0.11 7.22 5.05
C VAL A 51 -0.06 7.65 6.51
N MET A 52 0.90 8.50 6.84
CA MET A 52 1.11 9.05 8.19
C MET A 52 0.56 10.47 8.33
N LEU A 53 0.57 11.25 7.24
CA LEU A 53 0.25 12.68 7.26
C LEU A 53 -0.73 13.03 6.13
N PRO A 54 -1.54 14.08 6.28
CA PRO A 54 -2.51 14.45 5.26
C PRO A 54 -1.90 15.13 4.02
N ASP A 55 -0.85 15.94 4.18
CA ASP A 55 -0.37 16.85 3.13
C ASP A 55 1.17 16.91 3.07
N SER A 56 1.73 16.76 1.86
CA SER A 56 3.16 16.79 1.57
C SER A 56 3.79 18.18 1.68
N ASN A 57 3.01 19.24 1.51
CA ASN A 57 3.44 20.62 1.30
C ASN A 57 4.47 20.74 0.17
N GLY A 58 4.25 19.98 -0.92
CA GLY A 58 5.12 19.99 -2.11
C GLY A 58 6.39 19.14 -1.99
N ARG A 59 6.54 18.35 -0.92
CA ARG A 59 7.66 17.41 -0.77
C ARG A 59 7.38 16.11 -1.52
N ASN A 60 8.37 15.63 -2.29
CA ASN A 60 8.24 14.44 -3.13
C ASN A 60 9.20 13.29 -2.76
N ASP A 61 9.92 13.39 -1.64
CA ASP A 61 10.91 12.40 -1.22
C ASP A 61 10.29 11.08 -0.75
N ARG A 62 9.07 11.13 -0.19
CA ARG A 62 8.38 9.97 0.39
C ARG A 62 6.88 9.99 0.07
N PRO A 63 6.47 9.65 -1.17
CA PRO A 63 5.09 9.81 -1.59
C PRO A 63 4.09 8.95 -0.82
N GLY A 64 4.49 7.78 -0.29
CA GLY A 64 3.64 6.94 0.56
C GLY A 64 3.33 7.53 1.94
N LYS A 65 4.07 8.56 2.37
CA LYS A 65 3.92 9.19 3.70
C LYS A 65 2.72 10.13 3.78
N PHE A 66 2.34 10.75 2.66
CA PHE A 66 1.31 11.81 2.62
C PHE A 66 0.10 11.39 1.77
N ALA A 67 -1.11 11.78 2.16
CA ALA A 67 -2.33 11.35 1.46
C ALA A 67 -2.42 11.92 0.04
N ASP A 68 -2.08 13.20 -0.12
CA ASP A 68 -2.06 13.94 -1.39
C ASP A 68 -1.10 13.34 -2.42
N THR A 69 0.02 12.77 -1.97
CA THR A 69 0.99 12.11 -2.86
C THR A 69 0.76 10.61 -3.00
N ALA A 70 0.26 9.93 -1.96
CA ALA A 70 0.11 8.47 -1.98
C ALA A 70 -0.96 8.03 -2.98
N VAL A 71 -2.12 8.68 -2.99
CA VAL A 71 -3.24 8.33 -3.89
C VAL A 71 -2.83 8.37 -5.38
N PRO A 72 -2.29 9.48 -5.92
CA PRO A 72 -1.86 9.51 -7.31
C PRO A 72 -0.70 8.55 -7.60
N THR A 73 0.20 8.34 -6.63
CA THR A 73 1.31 7.38 -6.78
C THR A 73 0.79 5.94 -6.93
N LEU A 74 -0.16 5.52 -6.09
CA LEU A 74 -0.75 4.18 -6.19
C LEU A 74 -1.56 4.01 -7.47
N TYR A 75 -2.30 5.05 -7.88
CA TYR A 75 -3.08 5.00 -9.12
C TYR A 75 -2.17 4.81 -10.33
N ASN A 76 -1.15 5.66 -10.49
CA ASN A 76 -0.20 5.57 -11.59
C ASN A 76 0.50 4.20 -11.63
N LEU A 77 0.92 3.70 -10.46
CA LEU A 77 1.57 2.40 -10.33
C LEU A 77 0.72 1.23 -10.86
N LEU A 78 -0.61 1.32 -10.79
CA LEU A 78 -1.53 0.28 -11.25
C LEU A 78 -1.94 0.43 -12.72
N ILE A 79 -1.97 1.65 -13.25
CA ILE A 79 -2.39 1.91 -14.64
C ILE A 79 -1.24 1.81 -15.64
N ASP A 80 0.00 2.08 -15.20
CA ASP A 80 1.21 1.84 -15.98
C ASP A 80 1.40 0.33 -16.24
#